data_AF-W1I6H8-F1
#
_entry.id   AF-W1I6H8-F1
#
_cell.length_a   1.000
_cell.length_b   1.000
_cell.length_c   1.000
_cell.angle_alpha   90.00
_cell.angle_beta   90.00
_cell.angle_gamma   90.00
#
_symmetry.space_group_name_H-M   'P 1'
#
loop_
_entity.id
_entity.type
_entity.pdbx_description
1 polymer ?
#
loop_
_entity_poly.entity_id
_entity_poly.type
_entity_poly.pdbx_seq_one_letter_code
_entity_poly.pdbx_strand_id
1 'polypeptide(L)'
;MECKNIIHRVVAIVILCMGFMMANVVSAQTTYKTVNNKTYVFDNNKKVIYNQAHKSKASQFFATEGFNINNPSIVSKTFKQILSADRRKELKKERLAVVFECNRNGKIESVKFLFTTTPFLTATEVEQLEKAFLNQSFTVTSNLGKDQDIKFAIPCFFSKIQ
;
A
#
# COMPACT_ATOMS: atom_id res chain seq x y z
N MET A 1 -49.00 29.94 -25.13
CA MET A 1 -47.94 30.49 -24.25
C MET A 1 -47.36 29.45 -23.29
N GLU A 2 -47.75 28.17 -23.35
CA GLU A 2 -47.37 27.12 -22.38
C GLU A 2 -46.08 26.35 -22.72
N CYS A 3 -45.71 26.19 -24.00
CA CYS A 3 -44.49 25.45 -24.40
C CYS A 3 -43.20 26.04 -23.83
N LYS A 4 -43.09 27.37 -23.70
CA LYS A 4 -41.89 28.02 -23.14
C LYS A 4 -41.66 27.62 -21.67
N ASN A 5 -42.72 27.40 -20.91
CA ASN A 5 -42.64 27.09 -19.48
C ASN A 5 -42.26 25.62 -19.24
N ILE A 6 -42.68 24.73 -20.13
CA ILE A 6 -42.30 23.30 -20.11
C ILE A 6 -40.82 23.14 -20.47
N ILE A 7 -40.34 23.84 -21.52
CA ILE A 7 -38.94 23.76 -21.94
C ILE A 7 -37.99 24.24 -20.83
N HIS A 8 -38.31 25.35 -20.15
CA HIS A 8 -37.46 25.84 -19.04
C HIS A 8 -37.43 24.85 -17.87
N ARG A 9 -38.55 24.20 -17.54
CA ARG A 9 -38.60 23.19 -16.46
C ARG A 9 -37.82 21.93 -16.82
N VAL A 10 -37.91 21.46 -18.06
CA VAL A 10 -37.15 20.29 -18.53
C VAL A 10 -35.65 20.59 -18.56
N VAL A 11 -35.25 21.76 -19.04
CA VAL A 11 -33.84 22.19 -19.07
C VAL A 11 -33.28 22.33 -17.64
N ALA A 12 -34.05 22.90 -16.71
CA ALA A 12 -33.64 23.03 -15.31
C ALA A 12 -33.46 21.66 -14.63
N ILE A 13 -34.35 20.69 -14.89
CA ILE A 13 -34.25 19.33 -14.34
C ILE A 13 -33.04 18.59 -14.90
N VAL A 14 -32.79 18.71 -16.21
CA VAL A 14 -31.63 18.08 -16.88
C VAL A 14 -30.31 18.65 -16.36
N ILE A 15 -30.21 19.96 -16.12
CA ILE A 15 -29.03 20.60 -15.53
C ILE A 15 -28.82 20.14 -14.07
N LEU A 16 -29.89 20.02 -13.29
CA LEU A 16 -29.80 19.54 -11.90
C LEU A 16 -29.30 18.08 -11.84
N CYS A 17 -29.80 17.22 -12.72
CA CYS A 17 -29.37 15.82 -12.80
C CYS A 17 -27.90 15.68 -13.22
N MET A 18 -27.41 16.52 -14.14
CA MET A 18 -25.99 16.54 -14.49
C MET A 18 -25.10 17.07 -13.35
N GLY A 19 -25.57 18.04 -12.56
CA GLY A 19 -24.87 18.53 -11.37
C GLY A 19 -24.70 17.46 -10.28
N PHE A 20 -25.72 16.62 -10.07
CA PHE A 20 -25.66 15.52 -9.09
C PHE A 20 -24.75 14.35 -9.54
N MET A 21 -24.58 14.13 -10.84
CA MET A 21 -23.68 13.07 -11.35
C MET A 21 -22.20 13.44 -11.23
N MET A 22 -21.85 14.74 -11.25
CA MET A 22 -20.47 15.20 -11.12
C MET A 22 -19.96 15.25 -9.67
N ALA A 23 -20.84 15.28 -8.66
CA ALA A 23 -20.44 15.36 -7.25
C ALA A 23 -19.99 14.00 -6.66
N ASN A 24 -20.35 12.88 -7.29
CA ASN A 24 -20.11 11.53 -6.76
C ASN A 24 -18.92 10.81 -7.37
N VAL A 25 -18.15 11.45 -8.25
CA VAL A 25 -16.86 10.91 -8.70
C VAL A 25 -15.76 11.42 -7.78
N VAL A 26 -15.83 11.08 -6.49
CA VAL A 26 -14.61 11.03 -5.67
C VAL A 26 -13.84 9.80 -6.14
N SER A 27 -13.22 9.91 -7.32
CA SER A 27 -12.24 8.96 -7.80
C SER A 27 -11.26 8.73 -6.67
N ALA A 28 -11.00 7.48 -6.29
CA ALA A 28 -9.96 7.14 -5.33
C ALA A 28 -8.62 7.71 -5.85
N GLN A 29 -8.23 8.87 -5.32
CA GLN A 29 -7.11 9.65 -5.85
C GLN A 29 -5.80 9.03 -5.40
N THR A 30 -4.87 8.84 -6.34
CA THR A 30 -3.47 8.61 -6.01
C THR A 30 -2.89 9.90 -5.46
N THR A 31 -2.30 9.85 -4.27
CA THR A 31 -1.63 11.02 -3.65
C THR A 31 -0.14 10.76 -3.49
N TYR A 32 0.65 11.83 -3.53
CA TYR A 32 2.10 11.79 -3.40
C TYR A 32 2.48 12.56 -2.14
N LYS A 33 3.31 11.95 -1.29
CA LYS A 33 3.79 12.57 -0.05
C LYS A 33 5.29 12.44 0.05
N THR A 34 5.97 13.56 0.29
CA THR A 34 7.43 13.61 0.39
C THR A 34 7.86 13.76 1.83
N VAL A 35 8.73 12.86 2.29
CA VAL A 35 9.35 12.88 3.63
C VAL A 35 10.81 12.48 3.48
N ASN A 36 11.72 13.18 4.15
CA ASN A 36 13.17 12.87 4.13
C ASN A 36 13.73 12.67 2.70
N ASN A 37 13.34 13.54 1.75
CA ASN A 37 13.72 13.49 0.33
C ASN A 37 13.27 12.22 -0.43
N LYS A 38 12.36 11.42 0.12
CA LYS A 38 11.71 10.29 -0.55
C LYS A 38 10.26 10.61 -0.84
N THR A 39 9.79 10.23 -2.03
CA THR A 39 8.39 10.42 -2.43
C THR A 39 7.65 9.10 -2.35
N TYR A 40 6.59 9.05 -1.54
CA TYR A 40 5.72 7.91 -1.37
C TYR A 40 4.42 8.11 -2.15
N VAL A 41 4.06 7.10 -2.93
CA VAL A 41 2.83 7.06 -3.70
C VAL A 41 1.79 6.30 -2.89
N PHE A 42 0.70 6.98 -2.55
CA PHE A 42 -0.48 6.44 -1.89
C PHE A 42 -1.54 6.20 -2.97
N ASP A 43 -1.53 5.01 -3.58
CA ASP A 43 -2.44 4.64 -4.64
C ASP A 43 -3.70 4.00 -4.05
N ASN A 44 -4.75 4.81 -3.92
CA ASN A 44 -6.03 4.40 -3.35
C ASN A 44 -6.83 3.45 -4.25
N ASN A 45 -6.54 3.43 -5.55
CA ASN A 45 -7.17 2.51 -6.51
C ASN A 45 -6.58 1.11 -6.36
N LYS A 46 -5.24 1.02 -6.34
CA LYS A 46 -4.50 -0.24 -6.20
C LYS A 46 -4.33 -0.69 -4.75
N LYS A 47 -4.84 0.11 -3.80
CA LYS A 47 -4.73 -0.12 -2.36
C LYS A 47 -3.29 -0.36 -1.90
N VAL A 48 -2.35 0.42 -2.42
CA VAL A 48 -0.91 0.25 -2.15
C VAL A 48 -0.21 1.56 -1.80
N ILE A 49 0.71 1.48 -0.85
CA ILE A 49 1.70 2.54 -0.57
C ILE A 49 3.08 2.01 -0.93
N TYR A 50 3.85 2.79 -1.69
CA TYR A 50 5.21 2.42 -2.07
C TYR A 50 6.06 3.67 -2.32
N ASN A 51 7.37 3.54 -2.14
CA ASN A 51 8.31 4.58 -2.53
C ASN A 51 8.44 4.63 -4.05
N GLN A 52 8.30 5.83 -4.62
CA GLN A 52 8.32 6.07 -6.05
C GLN A 52 9.66 5.64 -6.69
N ALA A 53 10.76 5.73 -5.96
CA ALA A 53 12.07 5.27 -6.43
C ALA A 53 12.11 3.76 -6.70
N HIS A 54 11.19 3.00 -6.10
CA HIS A 54 11.02 1.56 -6.31
C HIS A 54 9.91 1.22 -7.31
N LYS A 55 9.55 2.13 -8.24
CA LYS A 55 8.70 1.79 -9.38
C LYS A 55 9.39 0.70 -10.22
N SER A 56 9.11 -0.54 -9.84
CA SER A 56 9.34 -1.82 -10.51
C SER A 56 10.50 -1.83 -11.50
N LYS A 57 11.57 -2.56 -11.18
CA LYS A 57 12.47 -3.11 -12.20
C LYS A 57 11.64 -4.05 -13.07
N ALA A 58 11.00 -3.53 -14.12
CA ALA A 58 10.03 -4.26 -14.93
C ALA A 58 10.61 -5.49 -15.65
N SER A 59 11.94 -5.63 -15.64
CA SER A 59 12.70 -6.74 -16.21
C SER A 59 13.12 -7.82 -15.21
N GLN A 60 12.90 -7.64 -13.90
CA GLN A 60 13.34 -8.61 -12.88
C GLN A 60 12.25 -9.66 -12.68
N PHE A 61 12.58 -10.92 -12.99
CA PHE A 61 11.69 -12.05 -12.73
C PHE A 61 11.78 -12.44 -11.26
N PHE A 62 10.65 -12.37 -10.55
CA PHE A 62 10.57 -12.79 -9.16
C PHE A 62 9.83 -14.12 -9.05
N ALA A 63 10.42 -15.06 -8.33
CA ALA A 63 9.72 -16.25 -7.87
C ALA A 63 8.73 -15.89 -6.75
N THR A 64 7.53 -16.45 -6.81
CA THR A 64 6.48 -16.29 -5.79
C THR A 64 6.18 -17.58 -5.02
N GLU A 65 6.84 -18.69 -5.39
CA GLU A 65 6.75 -20.01 -4.78
C GLU A 65 8.13 -20.70 -4.83
N GLY A 66 8.26 -21.90 -4.27
CA GLY A 66 9.57 -22.61 -4.23
C GLY A 66 10.56 -22.05 -3.19
N PHE A 67 10.05 -21.34 -2.19
CA PHE A 67 10.83 -20.89 -1.04
C PHE A 67 10.00 -20.83 0.23
N ASN A 68 10.70 -20.86 1.36
CA ASN A 68 10.15 -20.70 2.70
C ASN A 68 10.90 -19.57 3.41
N ILE A 69 10.13 -18.73 4.11
CA ILE A 69 10.64 -17.65 4.96
C ILE A 69 10.66 -18.15 6.40
N ASN A 70 11.84 -18.29 6.99
CA ASN A 70 12.01 -18.94 8.30
C ASN A 70 11.89 -17.97 9.48
N ASN A 71 11.90 -16.66 9.23
CA ASN A 71 11.82 -15.62 10.26
C ASN A 71 10.78 -14.51 9.94
N PRO A 72 9.51 -14.85 9.65
CA PRO A 72 8.49 -13.87 9.31
C PRO A 72 8.16 -12.90 10.47
N SER A 73 8.57 -13.23 11.70
CA SER A 73 8.41 -12.38 12.88
C SER A 73 9.13 -11.02 12.80
N ILE A 74 10.07 -10.84 11.86
CA ILE A 74 10.68 -9.53 11.57
C ILE A 74 9.59 -8.47 11.34
N VAL A 75 8.51 -8.82 10.63
CA VAL A 75 7.45 -7.87 10.29
C VAL A 75 6.78 -7.31 11.54
N SER A 76 6.29 -8.18 12.42
CA SER A 76 5.62 -7.74 13.65
C SER A 76 6.58 -7.03 14.60
N LYS A 77 7.84 -7.48 14.71
CA LYS A 77 8.88 -6.82 15.52
C LYS A 77 9.16 -5.40 15.02
N THR A 78 9.31 -5.20 13.72
CA THR A 78 9.55 -3.87 13.14
C THR A 78 8.36 -2.93 13.34
N PHE A 79 7.12 -3.41 13.18
CA PHE A 79 5.94 -2.60 13.53
C PHE A 79 5.91 -2.20 15.01
N LYS A 80 6.30 -3.08 15.95
CA LYS A 80 6.38 -2.73 17.38
C LYS A 80 7.48 -1.72 17.69
N GLN A 81 8.59 -1.76 16.94
CA GLN A 81 9.70 -0.82 17.11
C GLN A 81 9.38 0.57 16.60
N ILE A 82 8.68 0.67 15.47
CA ILE A 82 8.41 1.96 14.82
C ILE A 82 7.13 2.62 15.35
N LEU A 83 6.05 1.86 15.53
CA LEU A 83 4.78 2.42 16.00
C LEU A 83 4.69 2.37 17.52
N SER A 84 4.27 3.48 18.14
CA SER A 84 4.02 3.52 19.58
C SER A 84 2.91 2.55 19.99
N ALA A 85 2.87 2.16 21.28
CA ALA A 85 1.83 1.27 21.79
C ALA A 85 0.42 1.84 21.56
N ASP A 86 0.23 3.14 21.79
CA ASP A 86 -1.07 3.79 21.58
C ASP A 86 -1.44 3.85 20.10
N ARG A 87 -0.48 4.12 19.22
CA ARG A 87 -0.70 4.07 17.78
C ARG A 87 -1.12 2.68 17.32
N ARG A 88 -0.52 1.60 17.86
CA ARG A 88 -0.95 0.23 17.57
C ARG A 88 -2.34 -0.10 18.11
N LYS A 89 -2.76 0.49 19.24
CA LYS A 89 -4.13 0.36 19.78
C LYS A 89 -5.16 1.02 18.86
N GLU A 90 -4.87 2.22 18.34
CA GLU A 90 -5.72 2.90 17.35
C GLU A 90 -5.93 2.02 16.12
N LEU A 91 -4.86 1.40 15.64
CA LEU A 91 -4.87 0.54 14.46
C LEU A 91 -5.41 -0.87 14.72
N LYS A 92 -5.95 -1.20 15.91
CA LYS A 92 -6.33 -2.58 16.31
C LYS A 92 -7.24 -3.31 15.30
N LYS A 93 -8.13 -2.57 14.62
CA LYS A 93 -9.07 -3.12 13.63
C LYS A 93 -8.49 -3.15 12.21
N GLU A 94 -7.37 -2.47 12.00
CA GLU A 94 -6.73 -2.37 10.70
C GLU A 94 -5.88 -3.60 10.40
N ARG A 95 -5.74 -3.84 9.10
CA ARG A 95 -4.92 -4.92 8.55
C ARG A 95 -4.26 -4.47 7.25
N LEU A 96 -3.03 -4.91 7.05
CA LEU A 96 -2.29 -4.71 5.81
C LEU A 96 -1.50 -5.97 5.46
N ALA A 97 -1.03 -6.06 4.23
CA ALA A 97 0.05 -6.98 3.87
C ALA A 97 1.29 -6.17 3.53
N VAL A 98 2.46 -6.59 4.00
CA VAL A 98 3.73 -6.02 3.54
C VAL A 98 4.26 -6.93 2.44
N VAL A 99 4.41 -6.38 1.24
CA VAL A 99 5.02 -7.07 0.10
C VAL A 99 6.50 -6.75 0.10
N PHE A 100 7.30 -7.80 0.06
CA PHE A 100 8.75 -7.73 -0.02
C PHE A 100 9.20 -8.24 -1.38
N GLU A 101 10.08 -7.48 -2.02
CA GLU A 101 10.90 -7.92 -3.13
C GLU A 101 12.32 -8.05 -2.57
N CYS A 102 12.84 -9.27 -2.51
CA CYS A 102 14.14 -9.58 -1.94
C CYS A 102 15.01 -10.26 -2.97
N ASN A 103 16.33 -10.11 -2.83
CA ASN A 103 17.22 -10.97 -3.58
C ASN A 103 17.16 -12.42 -3.08
N ARG A 104 17.77 -13.37 -3.81
CA ARG A 104 17.80 -14.80 -3.43
C ARG A 104 18.30 -15.12 -2.01
N ASN A 105 19.11 -14.23 -1.41
CA ASN A 105 19.65 -14.42 -0.06
C ASN A 105 18.71 -13.85 1.02
N GLY A 106 17.53 -13.36 0.64
CA GLY A 106 16.56 -12.74 1.53
C GLY A 106 16.86 -11.29 1.89
N LYS A 107 17.84 -10.64 1.24
CA LYS A 107 18.08 -9.20 1.43
C LYS A 107 16.94 -8.42 0.78
N ILE A 108 16.28 -7.58 1.56
CA ILE A 108 15.12 -6.80 1.10
C ILE A 108 15.62 -5.66 0.20
N GLU A 109 15.09 -5.58 -1.03
CA GLU A 109 15.39 -4.53 -2.00
C GLU A 109 14.26 -3.50 -2.12
N SER A 110 13.02 -3.92 -1.92
CA SER A 110 11.84 -3.04 -1.96
C SER A 110 10.74 -3.53 -1.03
N VAL A 111 9.94 -2.57 -0.55
CA VAL A 111 8.80 -2.79 0.34
C VAL A 111 7.58 -2.05 -0.19
N LYS A 112 6.42 -2.72 -0.17
CA LYS A 112 5.12 -2.11 -0.49
C LYS A 112 4.11 -2.48 0.59
N PHE A 113 3.21 -1.57 0.90
CA PHE A 113 2.17 -1.77 1.92
C PHE A 113 0.81 -1.88 1.23
N LEU A 114 0.21 -3.07 1.24
CA LEU A 114 -1.13 -3.31 0.71
C LEU A 114 -2.17 -3.15 1.83
N PHE A 115 -3.16 -2.30 1.62
CA PHE A 115 -4.26 -2.07 2.57
C PHE A 115 -5.58 -2.61 2.01
N THR A 116 -6.60 -2.75 2.86
CA THR A 116 -7.93 -3.25 2.42
C THR A 116 -8.94 -2.14 2.18
N THR A 117 -8.81 -1.02 2.89
CA THR A 117 -9.78 0.09 2.88
C THR A 117 -9.09 1.37 2.41
N THR A 118 -8.72 2.23 3.34
CA THR A 118 -8.00 3.50 3.13
C THR A 118 -6.61 3.40 3.75
N PRO A 119 -5.59 4.05 3.17
CA PRO A 119 -4.28 4.11 3.79
C PRO A 119 -4.39 4.78 5.16
N PHE A 120 -4.06 4.02 6.22
CA PHE A 120 -4.07 4.51 7.60
C PHE A 120 -2.68 4.86 8.14
N LEU A 121 -1.62 4.41 7.45
CA LEU A 121 -0.24 4.81 7.75
C LEU A 121 0.05 6.20 7.20
N THR A 122 0.75 7.01 7.98
CA THR A 122 1.28 8.31 7.56
C THR A 122 2.53 8.14 6.71
N ALA A 123 2.91 9.18 5.95
CA ALA A 123 4.15 9.14 5.16
C ALA A 123 5.40 8.94 6.03
N THR A 124 5.43 9.55 7.22
CA THR A 124 6.53 9.38 8.18
C THR A 124 6.62 7.94 8.69
N GLU A 125 5.50 7.32 9.06
CA GLU A 125 5.48 5.91 9.48
C GLU A 125 5.94 4.98 8.36
N VAL A 126 5.49 5.22 7.12
CA VAL A 126 5.90 4.44 5.94
C VAL A 126 7.40 4.57 5.69
N GLU A 127 7.97 5.78 5.80
CA GLU A 127 9.41 6.01 5.62
C GLU A 127 10.24 5.26 6.65
N GLN A 128 9.86 5.37 7.93
CA GLN A 128 10.55 4.70 9.02
C GLN A 128 10.46 3.17 8.92
N LEU A 129 9.28 2.64 8.55
CA LEU A 129 9.08 1.21 8.33
C LEU A 129 9.92 0.71 7.15
N GLU A 130 9.85 1.39 6.00
CA GLU A 130 10.67 1.04 4.83
C GLU A 130 12.15 1.02 5.19
N LYS A 131 12.65 2.09 5.83
CA LYS A 131 14.05 2.20 6.26
C LYS A 131 14.45 1.05 7.18
N ALA A 132 13.61 0.71 8.15
CA ALA A 132 13.87 -0.39 9.07
C ALA A 132 13.88 -1.75 8.36
N PHE A 133 12.98 -1.98 7.39
CA PHE A 133 12.94 -3.21 6.62
C PHE A 133 14.14 -3.35 5.68
N LEU A 134 14.51 -2.31 4.94
CA LEU A 134 15.67 -2.35 4.03
C LEU A 134 17.00 -2.65 4.75
N ASN A 135 17.08 -2.36 6.06
CA ASN A 135 18.24 -2.69 6.90
C ASN A 135 18.24 -4.13 7.44
N GLN A 136 17.23 -4.92 7.12
CA GLN A 136 17.09 -6.32 7.56
C GLN A 136 17.15 -7.29 6.38
N SER A 137 17.21 -8.58 6.71
CA SER A 137 17.15 -9.68 5.75
C SER A 137 16.29 -10.82 6.30
N PHE A 138 15.58 -11.50 5.41
CA PHE A 138 14.89 -12.74 5.73
C PHE A 138 15.85 -13.93 5.64
N THR A 139 15.65 -14.92 6.49
CA THR A 139 16.25 -16.24 6.35
C THR A 139 15.37 -17.03 5.38
N VAL A 140 15.93 -17.40 4.24
CA VAL A 140 15.21 -18.05 3.14
C VAL A 140 15.77 -19.45 2.93
N THR A 141 14.90 -20.44 2.86
CA THR A 141 15.21 -21.76 2.29
C THR A 141 14.52 -21.86 0.95
N SER A 142 15.21 -22.22 -0.13
CA SER A 142 14.64 -22.25 -1.47
C SER A 142 15.15 -23.42 -2.30
N ASN A 143 14.30 -23.94 -3.18
CA ASN A 143 14.66 -24.90 -4.23
C ASN A 143 14.70 -24.27 -5.63
N LEU A 144 14.73 -22.93 -5.70
CA LEU A 144 14.75 -22.19 -6.94
C LEU A 144 16.12 -22.27 -7.66
N GLY A 145 16.11 -22.02 -8.96
CA GLY A 145 17.32 -21.90 -9.77
C GLY A 145 18.24 -20.77 -9.26
N LYS A 146 19.53 -20.85 -9.61
CA LYS A 146 20.61 -20.05 -8.99
C LYS A 146 20.45 -18.52 -9.04
N ASP A 147 19.51 -17.95 -9.81
CA ASP A 147 19.43 -16.50 -10.05
C ASP A 147 18.01 -15.92 -9.89
N GLN A 148 17.14 -16.57 -9.12
CA GLN A 148 15.78 -16.07 -8.92
C GLN A 148 15.64 -15.28 -7.62
N ASP A 149 15.33 -14.00 -7.78
CA ASP A 149 14.90 -13.15 -6.67
C ASP A 149 13.49 -13.52 -6.25
N ILE A 150 13.13 -13.20 -5.01
CA ILE A 150 11.89 -13.69 -4.41
C ILE A 150 10.94 -12.54 -4.09
N LYS A 151 9.65 -12.81 -4.25
CA LYS A 151 8.59 -11.88 -3.92
C LYS A 151 7.49 -12.58 -3.14
N PHE A 152 7.14 -12.01 -1.99
CA PHE A 152 6.10 -12.53 -1.12
C PHE A 152 5.43 -11.41 -0.33
N ALA A 153 4.26 -11.72 0.23
CA ALA A 153 3.54 -10.83 1.12
C ALA A 153 3.39 -11.47 2.50
N ILE A 154 3.64 -10.70 3.56
CA ILE A 154 3.36 -11.12 4.93
C ILE A 154 2.15 -10.31 5.45
N PRO A 155 1.05 -10.98 5.83
CA PRO A 155 -0.10 -10.29 6.42
C PRO A 155 0.24 -9.80 7.83
N CYS A 156 -0.21 -8.58 8.12
CA CYS A 156 0.00 -7.87 9.36
C CYS A 156 -1.37 -7.51 9.96
N PHE A 157 -1.66 -8.08 11.13
CA PHE A 157 -2.88 -7.81 11.88
C PHE A 157 -2.49 -7.06 13.15
N PHE A 158 -2.85 -5.79 13.26
CA PHE A 158 -2.47 -4.98 14.43
C PHE A 158 -3.08 -5.50 15.74
N SER A 159 -4.21 -6.21 15.67
CA SER A 159 -4.77 -6.96 16.80
C SER A 159 -3.84 -8.01 17.39
N LYS A 160 -2.86 -8.52 16.62
CA LYS A 160 -1.87 -9.52 17.03
C LYS A 160 -0.50 -8.92 17.36
N ILE A 161 -0.32 -7.60 17.20
CA ILE A 161 0.97 -6.89 17.34
C ILE A 161 0.92 -5.94 18.55
N GLN A 162 0.08 -6.23 19.54
CA GLN A 162 -0.02 -5.44 20.77
C GLN A 162 1.30 -5.47 21.55
#